data_AF-A0A963G9Q5-F1
#
_entry.id   AF-A0A963G9Q5-F1
#
_cell.length_a   1.000
_cell.length_b   1.000
_cell.length_c   1.000
_cell.angle_alpha   90.00
_cell.angle_beta   90.00
_cell.angle_gamma   90.00
#
_symmetry.space_group_name_H-M   'P 1'
#
loop_
_entity.id
_entity.type
_entity.pdbx_description
1 polymer ?
#
loop_
_entity_poly.entity_id
_entity_poly.type
_entity_poly.pdbx_seq_one_letter_code
_entity_poly.pdbx_strand_id
1 'polypeptide(L)'
;MRALAAIAFTLAATHAAAQAVTISPADTTQSFIAAHKGQRVMLRLRSGQELSGKIRDSSERLLVLGEVSGREFFDAVIPIDAVEAVLVRVRER
;
A
#
# COMPACT_ATOMS: atom_id res chain seq x y z
N MET A 1 4.41 -1.12 54.70
CA MET A 1 5.09 -1.44 53.43
C MET A 1 4.05 -1.69 52.36
N ARG A 2 3.72 -0.68 51.54
CA ARG A 2 2.95 -0.86 50.31
C ARG A 2 3.68 -0.05 49.24
N ALA A 3 4.52 -0.73 48.47
CA ALA A 3 5.20 -0.13 47.34
C ALA A 3 4.19 -0.01 46.19
N LEU A 4 3.79 1.22 45.86
CA LEU A 4 3.09 1.52 44.62
C LEU A 4 4.11 1.48 43.48
N ALA A 5 3.98 0.51 42.57
CA ALA A 5 4.72 0.50 41.31
C ALA A 5 3.89 1.28 40.27
N ALA A 6 4.35 2.49 39.92
CA ALA A 6 3.78 3.27 38.83
C ALA A 6 4.40 2.80 37.51
N ILE A 7 3.60 2.15 36.66
CA ILE A 7 4.00 1.76 35.31
C ILE A 7 3.81 2.98 34.39
N ALA A 8 4.90 3.61 34.01
CA ALA A 8 4.91 4.69 33.03
C ALA A 8 4.73 4.08 31.62
N PHE A 9 3.56 4.30 31.03
CA PHE A 9 3.24 3.90 29.66
C PHE A 9 3.89 4.91 28.70
N THR A 10 5.12 4.65 28.25
CA THR A 10 5.78 5.46 27.23
C THR A 10 5.11 5.24 25.88
N LEU A 11 4.28 6.20 25.46
CA LEU A 11 3.67 6.24 24.14
C LEU A 11 4.77 6.56 23.11
N ALA A 12 5.34 5.52 22.48
CA ALA A 12 6.28 5.70 21.38
C ALA A 12 5.52 6.22 20.15
N ALA A 13 5.60 7.52 19.90
CA ALA A 13 5.11 8.14 18.68
C ALA A 13 6.02 7.70 17.51
N THR A 14 5.67 6.61 16.84
CA THR A 14 6.29 6.20 15.59
C THR A 14 6.03 7.28 14.55
N HIS A 15 7.02 8.16 14.30
CA HIS A 15 6.96 9.12 13.21
C HIS A 15 7.06 8.33 11.90
N ALA A 16 5.94 8.24 11.17
CA ALA A 16 5.92 7.70 9.82
C ALA A 16 6.72 8.67 8.91
N ALA A 17 7.99 8.33 8.65
CA ALA A 17 8.82 9.07 7.72
C ALA A 17 8.20 8.99 6.32
N ALA A 18 8.21 10.13 5.60
CA ALA A 18 7.71 10.20 4.25
C ALA A 18 8.48 9.23 3.34
N GLN A 19 7.80 8.22 2.78
CA GLN A 19 8.42 7.24 1.90
C GLN A 19 8.55 7.83 0.50
N ALA A 20 9.72 8.39 0.19
CA ALA A 20 10.01 8.89 -1.16
C ALA A 20 9.96 7.73 -2.17
N VAL A 21 9.15 7.89 -3.23
CA VAL A 21 9.09 6.93 -4.32
C VAL A 21 10.33 7.10 -5.19
N THR A 22 11.09 6.02 -5.35
CA THR A 22 12.29 5.98 -6.20
C THR A 22 12.11 4.87 -7.22
N ILE A 23 12.57 5.09 -8.45
CA ILE A 23 12.58 4.09 -9.52
C ILE A 23 14.00 3.88 -10.03
N SER A 24 14.31 2.64 -10.40
CA SER A 24 15.53 2.20 -11.07
C SER A 24 15.28 2.02 -12.57
N PRO A 25 16.28 2.16 -13.46
CA PRO A 25 16.12 1.90 -14.89
C PRO A 25 15.64 0.49 -15.25
N ALA A 26 15.83 -0.49 -14.36
CA ALA A 26 15.39 -1.87 -14.55
C ALA A 26 13.97 -2.14 -14.03
N ASP A 27 13.34 -1.15 -13.39
CA ASP A 27 12.01 -1.35 -12.81
C ASP A 27 10.94 -1.48 -13.89
N THR A 28 10.03 -2.40 -13.65
CA THR A 28 8.79 -2.56 -14.40
C THR A 28 7.61 -2.20 -13.50
N THR A 29 6.44 -1.97 -14.07
CA THR A 29 5.21 -1.77 -13.29
C THR A 29 4.99 -2.92 -12.31
N GLN A 30 5.31 -4.16 -12.72
CA GLN A 30 5.17 -5.33 -11.86
C GLN A 30 6.18 -5.34 -10.71
N SER A 31 7.47 -5.11 -10.97
CA SER A 31 8.49 -5.12 -9.91
C SER A 31 8.25 -4.00 -8.92
N PHE A 32 7.78 -2.84 -9.40
CA PHE A 32 7.36 -1.74 -8.56
C PHE A 32 6.17 -2.14 -7.66
N ILE A 33 5.09 -2.67 -8.22
CA ILE A 33 3.93 -3.15 -7.44
C ILE A 33 4.34 -4.21 -6.41
N ALA A 34 5.21 -5.14 -6.79
CA ALA A 34 5.72 -6.18 -5.89
C ALA A 34 6.52 -5.59 -4.71
N ALA A 35 7.34 -4.56 -4.95
CA ALA A 35 8.09 -3.87 -3.91
C ALA A 35 7.18 -3.14 -2.90
N HIS A 36 5.96 -2.78 -3.31
CA HIS A 36 4.96 -2.12 -2.47
C HIS A 36 3.92 -3.09 -1.87
N LYS A 37 4.21 -4.39 -1.83
CA LYS A 37 3.32 -5.40 -1.20
C LYS A 37 3.01 -5.02 0.26
N GLY A 38 1.74 -5.14 0.62
CA GLY A 38 1.21 -4.78 1.93
C GLY A 38 0.95 -3.29 2.13
N GLN A 39 1.34 -2.42 1.19
CA GLN A 39 1.05 -0.98 1.27
C GLN A 39 -0.30 -0.65 0.64
N ARG A 40 -0.91 0.43 1.15
CA ARG A 40 -2.13 1.00 0.59
C ARG A 40 -1.76 1.95 -0.55
N VAL A 41 -2.31 1.69 -1.73
CA VAL A 41 -2.05 2.44 -2.96
C VAL A 41 -3.37 2.84 -3.63
N MET A 42 -3.30 3.80 -4.53
CA MET A 42 -4.35 4.08 -5.49
C MET A 42 -3.85 3.73 -6.89
N LEU A 43 -4.63 2.96 -7.63
CA LEU A 43 -4.34 2.56 -8.99
C LEU A 43 -5.24 3.34 -9.94
N ARG A 44 -4.66 3.90 -11.00
CA ARG A 44 -5.42 4.37 -12.16
C ARG A 44 -5.35 3.28 -13.22
N LEU A 45 -6.50 2.80 -13.65
CA LEU A 45 -6.61 1.83 -14.74
C LEU A 45 -6.70 2.55 -16.08
N ARG A 46 -6.31 1.88 -17.17
CA ARG A 46 -6.43 2.40 -18.55
C ARG A 46 -7.85 2.78 -18.96
N SER A 47 -8.86 2.28 -18.26
CA SER A 47 -10.27 2.69 -18.43
C SER A 47 -10.56 4.09 -17.88
N GLY A 48 -9.62 4.70 -17.16
CA GLY A 48 -9.81 5.92 -16.36
C GLY A 48 -10.39 5.67 -14.96
N GLN A 49 -10.73 4.43 -14.61
CA GLN A 49 -11.20 4.09 -13.27
C GLN A 49 -10.06 4.14 -12.26
N GLU A 50 -10.34 4.70 -11.08
CA GLU A 50 -9.43 4.66 -9.94
C GLU A 50 -9.89 3.62 -8.90
N LEU A 51 -8.94 2.81 -8.42
CA LEU A 51 -9.16 1.81 -7.37
C LEU A 51 -8.16 2.04 -6.25
N SER A 52 -8.66 2.24 -5.03
CA SER A 52 -7.83 2.37 -3.84
C SER A 52 -7.92 1.11 -2.99
N GLY A 53 -6.78 0.59 -2.53
CA GLY A 53 -6.74 -0.62 -1.72
C GLY A 53 -5.32 -0.99 -1.32
N LYS A 54 -5.16 -2.15 -0.70
CA LYS A 54 -3.88 -2.69 -0.24
C LYS A 54 -3.36 -3.72 -1.23
N ILE A 55 -2.10 -3.61 -1.65
CA ILE A 55 -1.46 -4.62 -2.50
C ILE A 55 -1.34 -5.90 -1.68
N ARG A 56 -2.15 -6.92 -1.98
CA ARG A 56 -2.11 -8.20 -1.27
C ARG A 56 -1.13 -9.16 -1.90
N ASP A 57 -1.12 -9.25 -3.23
CA ASP A 57 -0.17 -10.08 -3.95
C ASP A 57 0.00 -9.63 -5.41
N SER A 58 1.07 -10.05 -6.06
CA SER A 58 1.29 -9.77 -7.49
C SER A 58 2.11 -10.87 -8.16
N SER A 59 1.72 -11.24 -9.37
CA SER A 59 2.52 -12.03 -10.30
C SER A 59 2.99 -11.16 -11.46
N GLU A 60 3.66 -11.75 -12.45
CA GLU A 60 4.04 -11.09 -13.70
C GLU A 60 2.85 -10.45 -14.45
N ARG A 61 1.65 -11.01 -14.29
CA ARG A 61 0.47 -10.64 -15.10
C ARG A 61 -0.71 -10.13 -14.30
N LEU A 62 -0.80 -10.47 -13.02
CA LEU A 62 -1.96 -10.16 -12.19
C LEU A 62 -1.55 -9.48 -10.88
N LEU A 63 -2.35 -8.53 -10.45
CA LEU A 63 -2.32 -7.89 -9.15
C LEU A 63 -3.58 -8.27 -8.38
N VAL A 64 -3.42 -8.65 -7.11
CA VAL A 64 -4.50 -8.79 -6.14
C VAL A 64 -4.50 -7.57 -5.24
N LEU A 65 -5.52 -6.74 -5.37
CA LEU A 65 -5.77 -5.58 -4.51
C LEU A 65 -6.86 -5.94 -3.49
N GLY A 66 -6.51 -5.97 -2.21
CA GLY A 66 -7.43 -6.21 -1.12
C GLY A 66 -7.90 -4.92 -0.45
N GLU A 67 -8.84 -5.02 0.49
CA GLU A 67 -9.36 -3.87 1.25
C GLU A 67 -9.78 -2.70 0.34
N VAL A 68 -10.44 -3.07 -0.78
CA VAL A 68 -10.82 -2.14 -1.83
C VAL A 68 -11.82 -1.13 -1.28
N SER A 69 -11.48 0.15 -1.42
CA SER A 69 -12.31 1.24 -0.89
C SER A 69 -13.70 1.23 -1.54
N GLY A 70 -14.74 1.37 -0.72
CA GLY A 70 -16.14 1.32 -1.17
C GLY A 70 -16.64 -0.08 -1.54
N ARG A 71 -15.85 -1.14 -1.31
CA ARG A 71 -16.22 -2.53 -1.59
C ARG A 71 -15.75 -3.46 -0.47
N GLU A 72 -16.57 -3.60 0.55
CA GLU A 72 -16.27 -4.48 1.69
C GLU A 72 -16.26 -5.96 1.27
N PHE A 73 -15.33 -6.74 1.82
CA PHE A 73 -15.18 -8.18 1.55
C PHE A 73 -14.83 -8.57 0.10
N PHE A 74 -14.40 -7.61 -0.73
CA PHE A 74 -13.94 -7.89 -2.09
C PHE A 74 -12.43 -7.68 -2.24
N ASP A 75 -11.86 -8.54 -3.07
CA ASP A 75 -10.57 -8.29 -3.71
C ASP A 75 -10.78 -7.98 -5.18
N ALA A 76 -9.97 -7.07 -5.71
CA ALA A 76 -9.88 -6.86 -7.14
C ALA A 76 -8.69 -7.64 -7.70
N VAL A 77 -8.95 -8.49 -8.69
CA VAL A 77 -7.92 -9.11 -9.52
C VAL A 77 -7.77 -8.29 -10.79
N ILE A 78 -6.60 -7.69 -10.99
CA ILE A 78 -6.36 -6.69 -12.02
C ILE A 78 -5.19 -7.14 -12.89
N PRO A 79 -5.31 -7.18 -14.23
CA PRO A 79 -4.17 -7.39 -15.11
C PRO A 79 -3.14 -6.27 -14.93
N ILE A 80 -1.86 -6.61 -14.80
CA ILE A 80 -0.77 -5.63 -14.67
C ILE A 80 -0.80 -4.64 -15.84
N ASP A 81 -1.01 -5.13 -17.06
CA ASP A 81 -1.09 -4.27 -18.23
C ASP A 81 -2.23 -3.25 -18.13
N ALA A 82 -3.34 -3.57 -17.45
CA ALA A 82 -4.46 -2.64 -17.28
C ALA A 82 -4.15 -1.46 -16.34
N VAL A 83 -3.04 -1.51 -15.59
CA VAL A 83 -2.59 -0.43 -14.71
C VAL A 83 -1.90 0.64 -15.53
N GLU A 84 -2.49 1.84 -15.53
CA GLU A 84 -1.95 3.03 -16.19
C GLU A 84 -1.01 3.80 -15.26
N ALA A 85 -1.35 3.90 -13.97
CA ALA A 85 -0.51 4.53 -12.97
C ALA A 85 -0.69 3.90 -11.58
N VAL A 86 0.40 3.91 -10.79
CA VAL A 86 0.42 3.52 -9.38
C VAL A 86 0.72 4.76 -8.55
N LEU A 87 -0.19 5.13 -7.66
CA LEU A 87 -0.07 6.27 -6.76
C LEU A 87 0.19 5.75 -5.34
N VAL A 88 1.38 6.02 -4.84
CA VAL A 88 1.81 5.65 -3.49
C VAL A 88 1.67 6.86 -2.57
N ARG A 89 1.16 6.64 -1.35
CA ARG A 89 0.99 7.70 -0.38
C ARG A 89 2.34 8.06 0.25
N VAL A 90 2.91 9.19 -0.17
CA VAL A 90 4.25 9.63 0.27
C VAL A 90 4.27 10.14 1.72
N ARG A 91 3.11 10.48 2.30
CA ARG A 91 2.95 10.98 3.69
C ARG A 91 1.61 10.52 4.27
N GLU A 92 1.63 9.94 5.47
CA GLU A 92 0.43 9.84 6.31
C GLU A 92 0.17 11.20 6.96
N ARG A 93 -1.11 11.56 7.11
CA ARG A 93 -1.55 12.79 7.79
C ARG A 93 -1.89 12.45 9.23
#